data_AF-A0A930AAN1-F1
#
_entry.id   AF-A0A930AAN1-F1
#
_cell.length_a   1.000
_cell.length_b   1.000
_cell.length_c   1.000
_cell.angle_alpha   90.00
_cell.angle_beta   90.00
_cell.angle_gamma   90.00
#
_symmetry.space_group_name_H-M   'P 1'
#
loop_
_entity.id
_entity.type
_entity.pdbx_description
1 polymer ?
#
loop_
_entity_poly.entity_id
_entity_poly.type
_entity_poly.pdbx_seq_one_letter_code
_entity_poly.pdbx_strand_id
1 'polypeptide(L)'
;MKIGILGVTGAVGRQMLECIEEQNLAVDELRLFSSPRSAGRVLSFHGEGITVQVVDEHSFEGLDYVLGAVSNVLTKEYLPLIQKANAVLIDNSSAFRLQDDVPLVVPEINGDDALNHHGIISNPNCSTIIALMAIAPIHRLSKIKHVNATTFQAVSGAGVEGMRELRQQIIELDKGEEVHPNVFPAQIAYNCIAQIGTYLDDGYTTEEVKMHNEGRKIMHAKDLQVN
;
A
#
# COMPACT_ATOMS: atom_id res chain seq x y z
N MET A 1 -3.47 16.91 -15.69
CA MET A 1 -3.86 15.75 -14.88
C MET A 1 -4.31 16.19 -13.50
N LYS A 2 -5.47 15.73 -13.04
CA LYS A 2 -6.09 16.07 -11.75
C LYS A 2 -6.10 14.84 -10.84
N ILE A 3 -5.48 14.96 -9.66
CA ILE A 3 -5.22 13.84 -8.76
C ILE A 3 -5.89 14.07 -7.40
N GLY A 4 -6.50 13.02 -6.86
CA GLY A 4 -6.89 12.94 -5.45
C GLY A 4 -5.98 12.00 -4.67
N ILE A 5 -5.63 12.32 -3.42
CA ILE A 5 -4.98 11.37 -2.50
C ILE A 5 -5.93 11.05 -1.35
N LEU A 6 -6.37 9.79 -1.28
CA LEU A 6 -7.19 9.28 -0.19
C LEU A 6 -6.31 8.73 0.93
N GLY A 7 -6.47 9.27 2.15
CA GLY A 7 -5.67 8.86 3.31
C GLY A 7 -4.33 9.60 3.43
N VAL A 8 -4.24 10.83 2.93
CA VAL A 8 -3.00 11.63 2.85
C VAL A 8 -2.27 11.80 4.19
N THR A 9 -3.00 11.74 5.31
CA THR A 9 -2.39 11.92 6.64
C THR A 9 -1.79 10.65 7.24
N GLY A 10 -2.00 9.49 6.60
CA GLY A 10 -1.33 8.24 6.93
C GLY A 10 0.11 8.22 6.39
N ALA A 11 0.90 7.24 6.83
CA ALA A 11 2.30 7.12 6.42
C ALA A 11 2.45 7.00 4.89
N VAL A 12 1.66 6.12 4.26
CA VAL A 12 1.72 5.92 2.80
C VAL A 12 1.19 7.13 2.03
N GLY A 13 0.07 7.73 2.45
CA GLY A 13 -0.49 8.90 1.79
C GLY A 13 0.45 10.12 1.81
N ARG A 14 1.25 10.28 2.87
CA ARG A 14 2.33 11.27 2.93
C ARG A 14 3.43 10.98 1.91
N GLN A 15 3.88 9.73 1.83
CA GLN A 15 4.87 9.32 0.83
C GLN A 15 4.35 9.48 -0.60
N MET A 16 3.06 9.25 -0.86
CA MET A 16 2.47 9.53 -2.17
C MET A 16 2.56 11.02 -2.54
N LEU A 17 2.23 11.92 -1.60
CA LEU A 17 2.35 13.36 -1.80
C LEU A 17 3.80 13.77 -2.08
N GLU A 18 4.74 13.27 -1.26
CA GLU A 18 6.18 13.52 -1.41
C GLU A 18 6.70 12.99 -2.75
N CYS A 19 6.33 11.77 -3.17
CA CYS A 19 6.75 11.20 -4.45
C CYS A 19 6.25 12.03 -5.65
N ILE A 20 5.00 12.53 -5.61
CA ILE A 20 4.49 13.40 -6.68
C ILE A 20 5.33 14.67 -6.80
N GLU A 21 5.71 15.27 -5.66
CA GLU A 21 6.52 16.48 -5.59
C GLU A 21 7.96 16.22 -6.06
N GLU A 22 8.62 15.17 -5.56
CA GLU A 22 9.99 14.79 -5.90
C GLU A 22 10.17 14.41 -7.36
N GLN A 23 9.18 13.72 -7.94
CA GLN A 23 9.20 13.34 -9.36
C GLN A 23 8.78 14.51 -10.27
N ASN A 24 8.42 15.67 -9.71
CA ASN A 24 7.94 16.83 -10.43
C ASN A 24 6.84 16.47 -11.44
N LEU A 25 5.89 15.64 -10.99
CA LEU A 25 4.80 15.16 -11.83
C LEU A 25 3.92 16.33 -12.24
N ALA A 26 3.57 16.44 -13.51
CA ALA A 26 2.71 17.52 -14.01
C ALA A 26 1.25 17.32 -13.53
N VAL A 27 0.92 17.92 -12.39
CA VAL A 27 -0.41 17.89 -11.76
C VAL A 27 -1.05 19.27 -11.85
N ASP A 28 -2.20 19.36 -12.54
CA ASP A 28 -2.96 20.61 -12.69
C ASP A 28 -3.79 20.93 -11.45
N GLU A 29 -4.24 19.89 -10.74
CA GLU A 29 -5.07 20.01 -9.55
C GLU A 29 -4.79 18.84 -8.61
N LEU A 30 -4.52 19.13 -7.34
CA LEU A 30 -4.30 18.12 -6.31
C LEU A 30 -5.32 18.30 -5.17
N ARG A 31 -6.12 17.26 -4.91
CA ARG A 31 -7.07 17.22 -3.79
C ARG A 31 -6.62 16.23 -2.74
N LEU A 32 -6.62 16.65 -1.49
CA LEU A 32 -6.11 15.86 -0.37
C LEU A 32 -7.27 15.45 0.54
N PHE A 33 -7.45 14.15 0.73
CA PHE A 33 -8.57 13.61 1.51
C PHE A 33 -8.09 12.78 2.70
N SER A 34 -8.80 12.90 3.82
CA SER A 34 -8.60 12.06 4.99
C SER A 34 -9.88 11.97 5.84
N SER A 35 -9.79 11.30 6.97
CA SER A 35 -10.90 11.17 7.92
C SER A 35 -11.34 12.53 8.48
N PRO A 36 -12.57 12.65 9.00
CA PRO A 36 -13.07 13.89 9.62
C PRO A 36 -12.17 14.47 10.71
N ARG A 37 -11.47 13.60 11.47
CA ARG A 37 -10.50 14.02 12.50
C ARG A 37 -9.31 14.81 11.93
N SER A 38 -8.99 14.58 10.66
CA SER A 38 -7.83 15.18 9.99
C SER A 38 -8.20 16.32 9.05
N ALA A 39 -9.49 16.59 8.86
CA ALA A 39 -9.98 17.67 8.01
C ALA A 39 -9.51 19.04 8.52
N GLY A 40 -9.25 19.96 7.60
CA GLY A 40 -8.76 21.30 7.90
C GLY A 40 -7.26 21.39 8.17
N ARG A 41 -6.54 20.26 8.27
CA ARG A 41 -5.06 20.28 8.26
C ARG A 41 -4.57 20.81 6.92
N VAL A 42 -3.50 21.59 6.94
CA VAL A 42 -2.84 22.10 5.72
C VAL A 42 -1.54 21.34 5.53
N LEU A 43 -1.36 20.75 4.35
CA LEU A 43 -0.11 20.10 3.94
C LEU A 43 0.56 20.93 2.87
N SER A 44 1.90 20.97 2.86
CA SER A 44 2.64 21.70 1.84
C SER A 44 2.84 20.84 0.60
N PHE A 45 2.74 21.45 -0.58
CA PHE A 45 3.06 20.88 -1.88
C PHE A 45 3.64 21.99 -2.76
N HIS A 46 4.89 21.86 -3.21
CA HIS A 46 5.66 22.90 -3.91
C HIS A 46 5.67 24.25 -3.18
N GLY A 47 5.73 24.20 -1.84
CA GLY A 47 5.70 25.40 -0.99
C GLY A 47 4.32 26.04 -0.83
N GLU A 48 3.30 25.57 -1.55
CA GLU A 48 1.91 26.01 -1.39
C GLU A 48 1.17 25.14 -0.38
N GLY A 49 0.20 25.72 0.34
CA GLY A 49 -0.59 25.01 1.33
C GLY A 49 -1.89 24.45 0.73
N ILE A 50 -2.10 23.14 0.86
CA ILE A 50 -3.33 22.46 0.44
C ILE A 50 -4.09 21.92 1.65
N THR A 51 -5.35 22.32 1.77
CA THR A 51 -6.23 21.90 2.88
C THR A 51 -6.75 20.48 2.65
N VAL A 52 -6.62 19.64 3.68
CA VAL A 52 -7.17 18.29 3.73
C VAL A 52 -8.69 18.34 3.94
N GLN A 53 -9.41 17.63 3.09
CA GLN A 53 -10.88 17.59 3.03
C GLN A 53 -11.41 16.23 3.48
N VAL A 54 -12.70 16.20 3.84
CA VAL A 54 -13.45 14.95 4.07
C VAL A 54 -14.04 14.50 2.73
N VAL A 55 -14.13 13.18 2.53
CA VAL A 55 -14.82 12.63 1.36
C VAL A 55 -16.33 12.81 1.52
N ASP A 56 -16.97 13.33 0.47
CA ASP A 56 -18.41 13.40 0.26
C ASP A 56 -18.77 12.84 -1.13
N GLU A 57 -20.04 12.92 -1.51
CA GLU A 57 -20.56 12.34 -2.76
C GLU A 57 -20.02 13.01 -4.04
N HIS A 58 -19.48 14.23 -3.94
CA HIS A 58 -18.97 15.03 -5.06
C HIS A 58 -17.44 15.15 -5.06
N SER A 59 -16.76 14.64 -4.03
CA SER A 59 -15.33 14.84 -3.80
C SER A 59 -14.43 14.42 -4.96
N PHE A 60 -14.85 13.39 -5.70
CA PHE A 60 -14.06 12.85 -6.81
C PHE A 60 -14.43 13.44 -8.18
N GLU A 61 -15.45 14.30 -8.26
CA GLU A 61 -15.91 14.84 -9.53
C GLU A 61 -14.81 15.65 -10.23
N GLY A 62 -14.56 15.31 -11.49
CA GLY A 62 -13.55 15.94 -12.33
C GLY A 62 -12.10 15.56 -12.01
N LEU A 63 -11.85 14.59 -11.12
CA LEU A 63 -10.52 13.98 -10.98
C LEU A 63 -10.27 12.97 -12.10
N ASP A 64 -9.03 12.85 -12.54
CA ASP A 64 -8.60 11.80 -13.48
C ASP A 64 -8.21 10.53 -12.71
N TYR A 65 -7.44 10.71 -11.63
CA TYR A 65 -6.90 9.61 -10.82
C TYR A 65 -7.09 9.86 -9.33
N VAL A 66 -7.27 8.77 -8.59
CA VAL A 66 -7.29 8.77 -7.13
C VAL A 66 -6.26 7.78 -6.61
N LEU A 67 -5.30 8.26 -5.83
CA LEU A 67 -4.33 7.40 -5.14
C LEU A 67 -4.89 6.98 -3.79
N GLY A 68 -5.17 5.69 -3.63
CA GLY A 68 -5.79 5.10 -2.46
C GLY A 68 -4.77 4.60 -1.43
N ALA A 69 -4.68 5.25 -0.27
CA ALA A 69 -3.87 4.83 0.87
C ALA A 69 -4.74 4.63 2.14
N VAL A 70 -5.90 3.98 1.96
CA VAL A 70 -6.87 3.70 3.03
C VAL A 70 -7.04 2.19 3.26
N SER A 71 -7.83 1.81 4.26
CA SER A 71 -8.09 0.41 4.59
C SER A 71 -8.95 -0.28 3.52
N ASN A 72 -8.89 -1.61 3.46
CA ASN A 72 -9.71 -2.40 2.52
C ASN A 72 -11.21 -2.07 2.61
N VAL A 73 -11.71 -1.74 3.81
CA VAL A 73 -13.12 -1.37 4.03
C VAL A 73 -13.44 -0.05 3.35
N LEU A 74 -12.62 0.98 3.58
CA LEU A 74 -12.81 2.30 2.99
C LEU A 74 -12.58 2.30 1.48
N THR A 75 -11.62 1.51 0.98
CA THR A 75 -11.43 1.33 -0.47
C THR A 75 -12.71 0.81 -1.11
N LYS A 76 -13.34 -0.22 -0.52
CA LYS A 76 -14.60 -0.79 -1.02
C LYS A 76 -15.76 0.20 -0.95
N GLU A 77 -15.79 1.04 0.09
CA GLU A 77 -16.80 2.08 0.27
C GLU A 77 -16.68 3.19 -0.77
N TYR A 78 -15.47 3.65 -1.07
CA TYR A 78 -15.25 4.79 -1.97
C TYR A 78 -15.13 4.42 -3.44
N LEU A 79 -14.79 3.17 -3.79
CA LEU A 79 -14.67 2.73 -5.18
C LEU A 79 -15.90 3.09 -6.05
N PRO A 80 -17.16 2.84 -5.62
CA PRO A 80 -18.33 3.22 -6.41
C PRO A 80 -18.44 4.73 -6.66
N LEU A 81 -18.05 5.57 -5.70
CA LEU A 81 -18.07 7.03 -5.85
C LEU A 81 -17.00 7.50 -6.84
N ILE A 82 -15.80 6.91 -6.78
CA ILE A 82 -14.69 7.21 -7.70
C ILE A 82 -15.06 6.80 -9.14
N GLN A 83 -15.60 5.60 -9.32
CA GLN A 83 -16.06 5.12 -10.63
C GLN A 83 -17.22 5.96 -11.18
N LYS A 84 -18.18 6.38 -10.34
CA LYS A 84 -19.25 7.30 -10.72
C LYS A 84 -18.72 8.64 -11.25
N ALA A 85 -17.60 9.10 -10.70
CA ALA A 85 -16.91 10.31 -11.15
C ALA A 85 -16.05 10.11 -12.42
N ASN A 86 -16.01 8.90 -12.98
CA ASN A 86 -15.14 8.49 -14.08
C ASN A 86 -13.63 8.61 -13.81
N ALA A 87 -13.23 8.66 -12.54
CA ALA A 87 -11.84 8.64 -12.13
C ALA A 87 -11.33 7.20 -12.00
N VAL A 88 -10.01 7.01 -12.11
CA VAL A 88 -9.37 5.71 -11.91
C VAL A 88 -8.77 5.64 -10.50
N LEU A 89 -9.17 4.64 -9.73
CA LEU A 89 -8.56 4.35 -8.43
C LEU A 89 -7.26 3.56 -8.62
N ILE A 90 -6.15 4.05 -8.07
CA ILE A 90 -4.90 3.31 -7.89
C ILE A 90 -4.84 2.90 -6.41
N ASP A 91 -5.23 1.67 -6.10
CA ASP A 91 -5.45 1.19 -4.73
C ASP A 91 -4.21 0.52 -4.14
N ASN A 92 -3.67 1.06 -3.04
CA ASN A 92 -2.59 0.43 -2.27
C ASN A 92 -3.08 -0.61 -1.26
N SER A 93 -4.39 -0.71 -1.02
CA SER A 93 -4.95 -1.73 -0.16
C SER A 93 -4.83 -3.13 -0.77
N SER A 94 -5.25 -4.15 -0.02
CA SER A 94 -5.31 -5.54 -0.52
C SER A 94 -6.72 -5.94 -1.00
N ALA A 95 -7.68 -5.01 -1.00
CA ALA A 95 -9.09 -5.30 -1.20
C ALA A 95 -9.41 -5.98 -2.54
N PHE A 96 -8.66 -5.67 -3.60
CA PHE A 96 -8.96 -6.05 -4.98
C PHE A 96 -7.81 -6.77 -5.71
N ARG A 97 -6.65 -6.95 -5.07
CA ARG A 97 -5.41 -7.42 -5.72
C ARG A 97 -5.56 -8.73 -6.49
N LEU A 98 -6.38 -9.66 -5.97
CA LEU A 98 -6.56 -11.00 -6.54
C LEU A 98 -7.86 -11.16 -7.34
N GLN A 99 -8.64 -10.09 -7.55
CA GLN A 99 -9.82 -10.16 -8.45
C GLN A 99 -9.37 -10.25 -9.91
N ASP A 100 -10.00 -11.12 -10.69
CA ASP A 100 -9.57 -11.42 -12.07
C ASP A 100 -9.68 -10.22 -13.02
N ASP A 101 -10.65 -9.34 -12.80
CA ASP A 101 -10.95 -8.15 -13.61
C ASP A 101 -10.21 -6.87 -13.16
N VAL A 102 -9.38 -6.97 -12.12
CA VAL A 102 -8.57 -5.85 -11.60
C VAL A 102 -7.09 -6.10 -11.86
N PRO A 103 -6.39 -5.26 -12.64
CA PRO A 103 -4.96 -5.44 -12.87
C PRO A 103 -4.16 -5.20 -11.58
N LEU A 104 -3.17 -6.06 -11.33
CA LEU A 104 -2.22 -5.96 -10.22
C LEU A 104 -0.85 -5.68 -10.80
N VAL A 105 -0.35 -4.45 -10.65
CA VAL A 105 0.68 -3.93 -11.56
C VAL A 105 1.97 -3.57 -10.82
N VAL A 106 3.10 -4.05 -11.36
CA VAL A 106 4.42 -3.44 -11.17
C VAL A 106 4.86 -2.93 -12.54
N PRO A 107 5.00 -1.60 -12.74
CA PRO A 107 5.19 -1.02 -14.08
C PRO A 107 6.32 -1.67 -14.91
N GLU A 108 7.45 -2.00 -14.28
CA GLU A 108 8.64 -2.59 -14.90
C GLU A 108 8.47 -4.08 -15.28
N ILE A 109 7.41 -4.72 -14.78
CA ILE A 109 7.15 -6.16 -14.96
C ILE A 109 5.99 -6.38 -15.92
N ASN A 110 4.82 -5.81 -15.59
CA ASN A 110 3.56 -6.01 -16.31
C ASN A 110 2.79 -4.68 -16.50
N GLY A 111 3.49 -3.57 -16.77
CA GLY A 111 2.89 -2.24 -16.92
C GLY A 111 1.74 -2.16 -17.93
N ASP A 112 1.80 -2.93 -19.02
CA ASP A 112 0.74 -2.96 -20.04
C ASP A 112 -0.61 -3.45 -19.50
N ASP A 113 -0.63 -4.25 -18.43
CA ASP A 113 -1.87 -4.72 -17.80
C ASP A 113 -2.71 -3.56 -17.26
N ALA A 114 -2.07 -2.45 -16.89
CA ALA A 114 -2.75 -1.26 -16.41
C ALA A 114 -3.76 -0.73 -17.43
N LEU A 115 -3.52 -0.89 -18.74
CA LEU A 115 -4.41 -0.40 -19.80
C LEU A 115 -5.75 -1.15 -19.87
N ASN A 116 -5.85 -2.33 -19.26
CA ASN A 116 -7.07 -3.13 -19.19
C ASN A 116 -7.87 -2.89 -17.90
N HIS A 117 -7.66 -1.74 -17.24
CA HIS A 117 -8.35 -1.40 -16.00
C HIS A 117 -9.85 -1.10 -16.22
N HIS A 118 -10.68 -1.49 -15.25
CA HIS A 118 -12.13 -1.18 -15.24
C HIS A 118 -12.43 -0.09 -14.19
N GLY A 119 -11.67 1.00 -14.24
CA GLY A 119 -11.72 2.09 -13.25
C GLY A 119 -10.96 1.84 -11.94
N ILE A 120 -10.24 0.72 -11.84
CA ILE A 120 -9.36 0.42 -10.70
C ILE A 120 -8.09 -0.32 -11.15
N ILE A 121 -6.96 0.04 -10.56
CA ILE A 121 -5.67 -0.65 -10.65
C ILE A 121 -5.21 -0.93 -9.22
N SER A 122 -4.76 -2.16 -8.95
CA SER A 122 -4.22 -2.54 -7.65
C SER A 122 -2.70 -2.39 -7.61
N ASN A 123 -2.20 -1.75 -6.56
CA ASN A 123 -0.79 -1.74 -6.20
C ASN A 123 -0.47 -2.96 -5.30
N PRO A 124 0.60 -3.73 -5.57
CA PRO A 124 0.91 -4.95 -4.82
C PRO A 124 1.42 -4.71 -3.39
N ASN A 125 1.62 -5.81 -2.67
CA ASN A 125 2.28 -5.85 -1.37
C ASN A 125 3.74 -5.38 -1.51
N CYS A 126 4.21 -4.57 -0.56
CA CYS A 126 5.56 -4.00 -0.58
C CYS A 126 6.67 -5.06 -0.67
N SER A 127 6.58 -6.16 0.09
CA SER A 127 7.55 -7.26 0.05
C SER A 127 7.54 -7.99 -1.29
N THR A 128 6.36 -8.06 -1.94
CA THR A 128 6.22 -8.65 -3.27
C THR A 128 6.87 -7.76 -4.33
N ILE A 129 6.59 -6.46 -4.34
CA ILE A 129 7.17 -5.51 -5.32
C ILE A 129 8.70 -5.61 -5.28
N ILE A 130 9.32 -5.50 -4.11
CA ILE A 130 10.79 -5.52 -3.99
C ILE A 130 11.39 -6.86 -4.44
N ALA A 131 10.75 -7.99 -4.12
CA ALA A 131 11.24 -9.31 -4.50
C ALA A 131 11.12 -9.50 -6.03
N LEU A 132 9.98 -9.15 -6.61
CA LEU A 132 9.72 -9.35 -8.03
C LEU A 132 10.55 -8.44 -8.92
N MET A 133 10.90 -7.23 -8.47
CA MET A 133 11.83 -6.36 -9.22
C MET A 133 13.16 -7.04 -9.51
N ALA A 134 13.66 -7.86 -8.59
CA ALA A 134 14.87 -8.66 -8.79
C ALA A 134 14.60 -9.96 -9.58
N ILE A 135 13.47 -10.62 -9.32
CA ILE A 135 13.17 -11.97 -9.82
C ILE A 135 12.64 -11.97 -11.25
N ALA A 136 11.79 -10.99 -11.63
CA ALA A 136 11.10 -10.98 -12.91
C ALA A 136 12.04 -10.92 -14.14
N PRO A 137 13.13 -10.14 -14.15
CA PRO A 137 14.10 -10.17 -15.24
C PRO A 137 14.74 -11.57 -15.40
N ILE A 138 15.06 -12.24 -14.29
CA ILE A 138 15.63 -13.60 -14.31
C ILE A 138 14.59 -14.60 -14.83
N HIS A 139 13.35 -14.51 -14.36
CA HIS A 139 12.25 -15.38 -14.80
C HIS A 139 11.96 -15.27 -16.31
N ARG A 140 12.18 -14.09 -16.92
CA ARG A 140 12.06 -13.89 -18.37
C ARG A 140 13.13 -14.64 -19.17
N LEU A 141 14.35 -14.78 -18.63
CA LEU A 141 15.46 -15.49 -19.28
C LEU A 141 15.41 -17.00 -19.03
N SER A 142 15.08 -17.40 -17.80
CA SER A 142 14.98 -18.80 -17.39
C SER A 142 13.83 -18.93 -16.41
N LYS A 143 12.81 -19.72 -16.79
CA LYS A 143 11.59 -19.87 -16.00
C LYS A 143 11.90 -20.39 -14.61
N ILE A 144 11.74 -19.51 -13.62
CA ILE A 144 11.84 -19.85 -12.20
C ILE A 144 10.63 -20.67 -11.81
N LYS A 145 10.89 -21.85 -11.22
CA LYS A 145 9.85 -22.75 -10.70
C LYS A 145 9.60 -22.53 -9.21
N HIS A 146 10.65 -22.22 -8.46
CA HIS A 146 10.60 -22.13 -7.01
C HIS A 146 11.39 -20.93 -6.49
N VAL A 147 10.82 -20.24 -5.51
CA VAL A 147 11.44 -19.16 -4.74
C VAL A 147 11.32 -19.52 -3.26
N ASN A 148 12.43 -19.47 -2.53
CA ASN A 148 12.40 -19.47 -1.06
C ASN A 148 12.79 -18.07 -0.59
N ALA A 149 11.95 -17.44 0.22
CA ALA A 149 12.18 -16.09 0.72
C ALA A 149 12.05 -16.05 2.25
N THR A 150 12.87 -15.22 2.88
CA THR A 150 12.73 -14.86 4.29
C THR A 150 12.81 -13.35 4.39
N THR A 151 11.78 -12.73 4.96
CA THR A 151 11.66 -11.29 4.99
C THR A 151 12.18 -10.72 6.30
N PHE A 152 12.82 -9.55 6.22
CA PHE A 152 13.21 -8.74 7.37
C PHE A 152 12.45 -7.42 7.25
N GLN A 153 11.17 -7.44 7.59
CA GLN A 153 10.27 -6.31 7.38
C GLN A 153 10.38 -5.28 8.51
N ALA A 154 10.48 -4.01 8.14
CA ALA A 154 10.53 -2.91 9.09
C ALA A 154 9.14 -2.61 9.69
N VAL A 155 9.13 -2.06 10.91
CA VAL A 155 7.90 -1.65 11.64
C VAL A 155 7.07 -0.59 10.92
N SER A 156 7.66 0.12 9.95
CA SER A 156 6.94 1.08 9.10
C SER A 156 5.84 0.42 8.25
N GLY A 157 5.94 -0.88 7.99
CA GLY A 157 4.86 -1.66 7.34
C GLY A 157 3.58 -1.71 8.18
N ALA A 158 3.68 -1.56 9.50
CA ALA A 158 2.53 -1.43 10.41
C ALA A 158 2.07 0.03 10.58
N GLY A 159 2.55 0.94 9.73
CA GLY A 159 2.16 2.34 9.69
C GLY A 159 2.76 3.19 10.82
N VAL A 160 2.14 4.36 11.04
CA VAL A 160 2.61 5.36 12.02
C VAL A 160 2.62 4.80 13.44
N GLU A 161 1.62 4.00 13.80
CA GLU A 161 1.51 3.42 15.13
C GLU A 161 2.58 2.34 15.37
N GLY A 162 2.94 1.53 14.36
CA GLY A 162 4.04 0.57 14.49
C GLY A 162 5.40 1.24 14.74
N MET A 163 5.68 2.33 14.02
CA MET A 163 6.89 3.13 14.27
C MET A 163 6.88 3.81 15.65
N ARG A 164 5.70 4.26 16.10
CA ARG A 164 5.52 4.87 17.42
C ARG A 164 5.73 3.85 18.52
N GLU A 165 5.18 2.65 18.39
CA GLU A 165 5.32 1.56 19.35
C GLU A 165 6.79 1.15 19.51
N LEU A 166 7.52 0.93 18.42
CA LEU A 166 8.95 0.61 18.52
C LEU A 166 9.72 1.67 19.33
N ARG A 167 9.50 2.96 19.04
CA ARG A 167 10.16 4.05 19.77
C ARG A 167 9.76 4.08 21.24
N GLN A 168 8.48 3.86 21.52
CA GLN A 168 7.96 3.83 22.88
C GLN A 168 8.57 2.68 23.68
N GLN A 169 8.62 1.47 23.12
CA GLN A 169 9.23 0.31 23.76
C GLN A 169 10.72 0.52 24.05
N ILE A 170 11.47 1.18 23.15
CA ILE A 170 12.89 1.53 23.40
C ILE A 170 13.01 2.46 24.63
N ILE A 171 12.17 3.48 24.72
CA ILE A 171 12.17 4.43 25.86
C ILE A 171 11.81 3.73 27.17
N GLU A 172 10.83 2.83 27.16
CA GLU A 172 10.44 2.04 28.34
C GLU A 172 11.60 1.17 28.82
N LEU A 173 12.25 0.45 27.90
CA LEU A 173 13.41 -0.38 28.22
C LEU A 173 14.59 0.43 28.78
N ASP A 174 14.86 1.60 28.20
CA ASP A 174 15.93 2.50 28.68
C ASP A 174 15.68 3.00 30.11
N LYS A 175 14.42 3.06 30.54
CA LYS A 175 14.02 3.42 31.91
C LYS A 175 13.93 2.22 32.86
N GLY A 176 14.11 1.00 32.36
CA GLY A 176 13.86 -0.23 33.11
C GLY A 176 12.38 -0.49 33.40
N GLU A 177 11.49 0.07 32.58
CA GLU A 177 10.04 -0.14 32.67
C GLU A 177 9.64 -1.44 31.93
N GLU A 178 8.47 -1.98 32.29
CA GLU A 178 7.89 -3.13 31.58
C GLU A 178 7.34 -2.69 30.21
N VAL A 179 7.62 -3.48 29.17
CA VAL A 179 7.11 -3.23 27.82
C VAL A 179 5.72 -3.81 27.66
N HIS A 180 4.80 -3.00 27.12
CA HIS A 180 3.44 -3.43 26.80
C HIS A 180 3.17 -3.37 25.29
N PRO A 181 3.22 -4.50 24.57
CA PRO A 181 2.89 -4.56 23.14
C PRO A 181 1.41 -4.24 22.92
N ASN A 182 1.10 -3.48 21.86
CA ASN A 182 -0.28 -3.08 21.53
C ASN A 182 -0.57 -3.24 20.02
N VAL A 183 0.34 -2.76 19.16
CA VAL A 183 0.30 -2.90 17.71
C VAL A 183 0.88 -4.26 17.29
N PHE A 184 1.99 -4.68 17.89
CA PHE A 184 2.63 -5.95 17.60
C PHE A 184 2.17 -7.04 18.58
N PRO A 185 2.16 -8.33 18.16
CA PRO A 185 1.73 -9.42 19.04
C PRO A 185 2.72 -9.72 20.18
N ALA A 186 3.92 -9.15 20.12
CA ALA A 186 4.97 -9.27 21.12
C ALA A 186 5.85 -8.01 21.11
N GLN A 187 6.75 -7.88 22.09
CA GLN A 187 7.77 -6.82 22.08
C GLN A 187 8.55 -6.87 20.77
N ILE A 188 8.66 -5.74 20.09
CA ILE A 188 9.41 -5.59 18.85
C ILE A 188 10.77 -4.94 19.07
N ALA A 189 10.92 -4.11 20.11
CA ALA A 189 12.20 -3.53 20.48
C ALA A 189 13.21 -4.63 20.82
N TYR A 190 14.35 -4.62 20.12
CA TYR A 190 15.43 -5.62 20.26
C TYR A 190 14.98 -7.08 20.06
N ASN A 191 13.93 -7.31 19.26
CA ASN A 191 13.39 -8.64 19.03
C ASN A 191 13.07 -8.88 17.53
N CYS A 192 12.83 -10.14 17.18
CA CYS A 192 12.31 -10.54 15.87
C CYS A 192 11.00 -11.31 16.07
N ILE A 193 9.95 -10.92 15.33
CA ILE A 193 8.63 -11.57 15.39
C ILE A 193 8.42 -12.33 14.09
N ALA A 194 8.33 -13.66 14.18
CA ALA A 194 8.10 -14.56 13.05
C ALA A 194 6.62 -14.64 12.64
N GLN A 195 5.91 -13.50 12.64
CA GLN A 195 4.52 -13.41 12.26
C GLN A 195 4.20 -12.00 11.76
N ILE A 196 3.68 -11.91 10.54
CA ILE A 196 3.09 -10.68 9.99
C ILE A 196 1.70 -11.00 9.46
N GLY A 197 0.71 -10.25 9.92
CA GLY A 197 -0.69 -10.58 9.67
C GLY A 197 -1.18 -11.73 10.56
N THR A 198 -2.15 -12.49 10.05
CA THR A 198 -2.84 -13.55 10.78
C THR A 198 -2.47 -14.91 10.22
N TYR A 199 -2.36 -15.92 11.09
CA TYR A 199 -2.22 -17.30 10.65
C TYR A 199 -3.46 -17.79 9.90
N LEU A 200 -3.22 -18.67 8.93
CA LEU A 200 -4.18 -19.46 8.19
C LEU A 200 -4.15 -20.91 8.70
N ASP A 201 -5.12 -21.71 8.27
CA ASP A 201 -5.29 -23.09 8.73
C ASP A 201 -4.11 -24.01 8.35
N ASP A 202 -3.36 -23.66 7.31
CA ASP A 202 -2.20 -24.41 6.81
C ASP A 202 -0.86 -23.98 7.44
N GLY A 203 -0.89 -23.05 8.40
CA GLY A 203 0.28 -22.58 9.14
C GLY A 203 1.00 -21.39 8.50
N TYR A 204 0.65 -20.99 7.26
CA TYR A 204 1.14 -19.74 6.69
C TYR A 204 0.41 -18.54 7.29
N THR A 205 1.01 -17.37 7.15
CA THR A 205 0.42 -16.08 7.47
C THR A 205 -0.20 -15.44 6.24
N THR A 206 -1.14 -14.52 6.47
CA THR A 206 -1.73 -13.72 5.39
C THR A 206 -0.70 -12.84 4.66
N GLU A 207 0.47 -12.56 5.24
CA GLU A 207 1.55 -11.86 4.54
C GLU A 207 2.32 -12.78 3.59
N GLU A 208 2.66 -14.00 4.03
CA GLU A 208 3.37 -14.99 3.19
C GLU A 208 2.55 -15.38 1.95
N VAL A 209 1.24 -15.61 2.13
CA VAL A 209 0.34 -15.97 1.02
C VAL A 209 0.17 -14.84 0.00
N LYS A 210 0.33 -13.56 0.38
CA LYS A 210 0.34 -12.45 -0.59
C LYS A 210 1.51 -12.58 -1.55
N MET A 211 2.73 -12.80 -1.06
CA MET A 211 3.90 -12.93 -1.92
C MET A 211 3.74 -14.05 -2.94
N HIS A 212 3.13 -15.14 -2.51
CA HIS A 212 2.81 -16.28 -3.37
C HIS A 212 1.79 -15.92 -4.47
N ASN A 213 0.60 -15.44 -4.08
CA ASN A 213 -0.50 -15.22 -5.02
C ASN A 213 -0.27 -14.01 -5.92
N GLU A 214 0.21 -12.91 -5.35
CA GLU A 214 0.52 -11.68 -6.08
C GLU A 214 1.68 -11.94 -7.07
N GLY A 215 2.72 -12.69 -6.66
CA GLY A 215 3.82 -13.10 -7.53
C GLY A 215 3.37 -13.84 -8.79
N ARG A 216 2.44 -14.79 -8.65
CA ARG A 216 1.85 -15.54 -9.77
C ARG A 216 1.10 -14.62 -10.73
N LYS A 217 0.31 -13.70 -10.20
CA LYS A 217 -0.50 -12.78 -11.00
C LYS A 217 0.37 -11.78 -11.77
N ILE A 218 1.29 -11.11 -11.08
CA ILE A 218 2.16 -10.05 -11.65
C ILE A 218 3.11 -10.62 -12.71
N MET A 219 3.70 -11.81 -12.49
CA MET A 219 4.62 -12.40 -13.46
C MET A 219 3.93 -13.27 -14.52
N HIS A 220 2.59 -13.34 -14.51
CA HIS A 220 1.80 -14.28 -15.31
C HIS A 220 2.30 -15.74 -15.23
N ALA A 221 2.75 -16.15 -14.04
CA ALA A 221 3.45 -17.40 -13.80
C ALA A 221 2.64 -18.29 -12.85
N LYS A 222 1.56 -18.92 -13.37
CA LYS A 222 0.60 -19.71 -12.57
C LYS A 222 1.26 -20.84 -11.76
N ASP A 223 2.31 -21.44 -12.31
CA ASP A 223 3.01 -22.58 -11.69
C ASP A 223 4.16 -22.16 -10.75
N LEU A 224 4.38 -20.86 -10.54
CA LEU A 224 5.40 -20.38 -9.62
C LEU A 224 5.08 -20.86 -8.20
N GLN A 225 6.07 -21.46 -7.55
CA GLN A 225 6.02 -21.80 -6.14
C GLN A 225 6.86 -20.77 -5.37
N VAL A 226 6.29 -20.26 -4.28
CA VAL A 226 6.94 -19.34 -3.34
C VAL A 226 6.72 -19.91 -1.95
N ASN A 227 7.82 -20.17 -1.24
CA ASN A 227 7.86 -20.57 0.16
C ASN A 227 8.58 -19.52 0.99
#